data_AF-A0A925SHB0-F1
#
_entry.id   AF-A0A925SHB0-F1
#
_cell.length_a   1.000
_cell.length_b   1.000
_cell.length_c   1.000
_cell.angle_alpha   90.00
_cell.angle_beta   90.00
_cell.angle_gamma   90.00
#
_symmetry.space_group_name_H-M   'P 1'
#
loop_
_entity.id
_entity.type
_entity.pdbx_description
1 polymer ?
#
loop_
_entity_poly.entity_id
_entity_poly.type
_entity_poly.pdbx_seq_one_letter_code
_entity_poly.pdbx_strand_id
1 'polypeptide(L)' 'MRILHTMLRVGNLKRSIDFYTNVLGMQVLRQKDYPDGRFTLAFVGYGAEDKEAVLEL' A
#
# COMPACT_ATOMS: atom_id res chain seq x y z
N MET A 1 -7.14 18.76 9.41
CA MET A 1 -7.10 18.12 8.07
C MET A 1 -5.68 17.63 7.82
N ARG A 2 -5.51 16.41 7.30
CA ARG A 2 -4.20 15.87 6.88
C ARG A 2 -4.36 15.01 5.63
N ILE A 3 -3.27 14.77 4.91
CA ILE A 3 -3.22 13.78 3.83
C ILE A 3 -3.21 12.39 4.46
N LEU A 4 -4.06 11.49 3.94
CA LEU A 4 -4.19 10.11 4.43
C LEU A 4 -3.35 9.14 3.63
N HIS A 5 -3.51 9.15 2.31
CA HIS A 5 -2.76 8.27 1.42
C HIS A 5 -2.67 8.85 0.01
N THR A 6 -1.77 8.30 -0.79
CA THR A 6 -1.74 8.48 -2.26
C THR A 6 -1.90 7.12 -2.92
N MET A 7 -2.83 7.00 -3.86
CA MET A 7 -3.11 5.74 -4.56
C MET A 7 -2.43 5.70 -5.92
N LEU A 8 -1.70 4.62 -6.17
CA LEU A 8 -1.03 4.33 -7.44
C LEU A 8 -1.40 2.93 -7.92
N ARG A 9 -2.07 2.84 -9.08
CA ARG A 9 -2.32 1.54 -9.70
C ARG A 9 -1.02 0.93 -10.19
N VAL A 10 -0.78 -0.33 -9.84
CA VAL A 10 0.41 -1.08 -10.25
C VAL A 10 0.07 -2.28 -11.12
N GLY A 11 0.94 -2.60 -12.07
CA GLY A 11 0.76 -3.75 -12.97
C GLY A 11 1.06 -5.11 -12.32
N ASN A 12 1.80 -5.13 -11.21
CA ASN A 12 2.05 -6.35 -10.43
C ASN A 12 2.19 -5.98 -8.95
N LEU A 13 1.20 -6.36 -8.14
CA LEU A 13 1.12 -5.97 -6.74
C LEU A 13 2.28 -6.52 -5.92
N LYS A 14 2.58 -7.83 -6.06
CA LYS A 14 3.66 -8.47 -5.30
C LYS A 14 5.01 -7.81 -5.57
N ARG A 15 5.35 -7.57 -6.83
CA ARG A 15 6.60 -6.89 -7.22
C ARG A 15 6.69 -5.49 -6.62
N SER A 16 5.55 -4.79 -6.54
CA SER A 16 5.49 -3.44 -5.98
C SER A 16 5.69 -3.47 -4.47
N ILE A 17 5.00 -4.37 -3.76
CA ILE A 17 5.20 -4.59 -2.32
C ILE A 17 6.68 -4.90 -2.04
N ASP A 18 7.27 -5.86 -2.76
CA ASP A 18 8.68 -6.24 -2.57
C ASP A 18 9.64 -5.05 -2.75
N PHE A 19 9.33 -4.13 -3.68
CA PHE A 19 10.11 -2.90 -3.87
C PHE A 19 9.95 -1.95 -2.68
N TYR A 20 8.71 -1.63 -2.29
CA TYR A 20 8.47 -0.69 -1.19
C TYR A 20 8.97 -1.22 0.16
N THR A 21 8.89 -2.52 0.40
CA THR A 21 9.35 -3.11 1.67
C THR A 21 10.85 -3.36 1.69
N ASN A 22 11.41 -4.05 0.68
CA ASN A 22 12.80 -4.51 0.75
C ASN A 22 13.80 -3.45 0.27
N VAL A 23 13.40 -2.55 -0.64
CA VAL A 23 14.29 -1.50 -1.17
C VAL A 23 14.10 -0.20 -0.41
N LEU A 24 12.84 0.21 -0.19
CA LEU A 24 12.53 1.49 0.46
C LEU A 24 12.27 1.38 1.96
N GLY A 25 12.24 0.18 2.54
CA GLY A 25 12.13 -0.02 3.98
C GLY A 25 10.73 0.23 4.56
N MET A 26 9.68 0.26 3.74
CA MET A 26 8.30 0.36 4.22
C MET A 26 7.80 -0.96 4.78
N GLN A 27 6.64 -0.91 5.44
CA GLN A 27 5.92 -2.09 5.92
C GLN A 27 4.57 -2.21 5.24
N VAL A 28 4.09 -3.44 5.04
CA VAL A 28 2.69 -3.69 4.67
C VAL A 28 1.84 -3.47 5.91
N LEU A 29 0.97 -2.46 5.85
CA LEU A 29 0.09 -2.08 6.95
C LEU A 29 -1.24 -2.81 6.87
N ARG A 30 -1.76 -2.97 5.66
CA ARG A 30 -3.04 -3.63 5.40
C ARG A 30 -3.08 -4.16 3.97
N GLN A 31 -3.59 -5.37 3.79
CA GLN A 31 -3.86 -5.94 2.47
C GLN A 31 -5.28 -6.49 2.43
N LYS A 32 -6.00 -6.24 1.35
CA LYS A 32 -7.37 -6.74 1.19
C LYS A 32 -7.67 -7.09 -0.26
N ASP A 33 -8.15 -8.31 -0.46
CA ASP A 33 -8.62 -8.81 -1.75
C ASP A 33 -10.11 -8.51 -1.92
N TYR A 34 -10.49 -8.13 -3.13
CA TYR A 34 -11.87 -7.92 -3.55
C TYR A 34 -12.15 -8.83 -4.76
N PRO A 35 -12.52 -10.11 -4.52
CA PRO A 35 -12.68 -11.11 -5.57
C PRO A 35 -13.72 -10.70 -6.64
N ASP A 36 -14.84 -10.14 -6.20
CA ASP A 36 -15.92 -9.69 -7.08
C ASP A 36 -15.48 -8.50 -7.96
N GLY A 37 -14.62 -7.64 -7.42
CA GLY A 37 -14.03 -6.51 -8.13
C GLY A 37 -12.82 -6.87 -8.99
N ARG A 38 -12.27 -8.08 -8.82
CA ARG A 38 -11.02 -8.56 -9.44
C ARG A 38 -9.84 -7.63 -9.21
N PHE A 39 -9.71 -7.10 -7.99
CA PHE A 39 -8.55 -6.31 -7.57
C PHE A 39 -8.15 -6.62 -6.12
N THR A 40 -6.90 -6.30 -5.81
CA THR A 40 -6.34 -6.37 -4.46
C THR A 40 -5.77 -4.99 -4.12
N LEU A 41 -5.96 -4.55 -2.88
CA LEU A 41 -5.35 -3.34 -2.35
C LEU A 41 -4.28 -3.68 -1.33
N ALA A 42 -3.15 -2.98 -1.39
CA ALA A 42 -2.16 -2.99 -0.33
C ALA A 42 -1.81 -1.58 0.13
N PHE A 43 -1.81 -1.37 1.44
CA PHE A 43 -1.37 -0.14 2.07
C PHE A 43 0.04 -0.36 2.61
N VAL A 44 0.99 0.46 2.16
CA VAL A 44 2.39 0.42 2.60
C VAL A 44 2.85 1.78 3.11
N GLY A 45 3.68 1.81 4.14
CA GLY A 45 4.20 3.06 4.68
C GLY A 45 5.26 2.86 5.75
N TYR A 46 5.74 3.96 6.32
CA TYR A 46 6.74 3.97 7.39
C TYR A 46 6.14 3.95 8.80
N GLY A 47 4.84 4.20 8.92
CA GLY A 47 4.11 4.25 10.17
C GLY A 47 2.64 3.91 10.01
N ALA A 48 1.92 3.87 11.12
CA ALA A 48 0.50 3.52 11.14
C ALA A 48 -0.37 4.51 10.33
N GLU A 49 -1.40 4.00 9.65
CA GLU A 49 -2.31 4.76 8.77
C GLU A 49 -3.01 5.94 9.50
N ASP A 50 -3.16 5.87 10.82
CA ASP A 50 -3.77 6.91 11.66
C ASP A 50 -2.82 8.08 11.99
N LYS A 51 -1.51 7.86 11.88
CA LYS A 51 -0.46 8.82 12.24
C LYS A 51 0.28 9.39 11.03
N GLU A 52 0.44 8.60 9.96
CA GLU A 52 1.20 9.01 8.78
C GLU A 52 0.39 8.99 7.48
N ALA A 53 0.94 9.61 6.44
CA ALA A 53 0.45 9.45 5.08
C ALA A 53 1.08 8.22 4.44
N VAL A 54 0.27 7.35 3.85
CA VAL A 54 0.72 6.04 3.34
C VAL A 54 0.49 5.90 1.84
N LEU A 55 1.01 4.84 1.24
CA LEU A 55 0.80 4.52 -0.16
C LEU A 55 -0.28 3.43 -0.28
N GLU A 56 -1.23 3.61 -1.19
CA GLU A 56 -2.19 2.59 -1.60
C GLU A 56 -1.80 2.05 -2.99
N LEU A 57 -1.65 0.74 -3.10
CA LEU A 57 -1.19 0.00 -4.28
C LEU A 57 -2.26 -0.94 -4.83
#